data_AF-A0A2H9LEL5-F1
#
_entry.id   AF-A0A2H9LEL5-F1
#
_cell.length_a   1.000
_cell.length_b   1.000
_cell.length_c   1.000
_cell.angle_alpha   90.00
_cell.angle_beta   90.00
_cell.angle_gamma   90.00
#
_symmetry.space_group_name_H-M   'P 1'
#
loop_
_entity.id
_entity.type
_entity.pdbx_description
1 polymer ?
#
loop_
_entity_poly.entity_id
_entity_poly.type
_entity_poly.pdbx_seq_one_letter_code
_entity_poly.pdbx_strand_id
1 'polypeptide(L)'
;MGKKEIEEMILKCQRSGALDKARWLQTIDQKVPPSFKKRIQDNDKSIYRELILPTWVTWDFLRDWALDDAEQVKCNACGQVTEGFTNYKSITLCTECLENLRKM
;
A
#
# COMPACT_ATOMS: atom_id res chain seq x y z
N MET A 1 -4.40 -2.59 -5.31
CA MET A 1 -5.45 -1.83 -6.00
C MET A 1 -4.78 -0.69 -6.73
N GLY A 2 -4.83 -0.70 -8.05
CA GLY A 2 -4.09 0.19 -8.93
C GLY A 2 -4.53 1.66 -8.88
N LYS A 3 -3.64 2.58 -9.29
CA LYS A 3 -3.96 4.01 -9.45
C LYS A 3 -5.16 4.22 -10.37
N LYS A 4 -5.25 3.39 -11.42
CA LYS A 4 -6.42 3.29 -12.30
C LYS A 4 -7.69 2.84 -11.57
N GLU A 5 -7.59 1.88 -10.65
CA GLU A 5 -8.75 1.39 -9.90
C GLU A 5 -9.26 2.44 -8.89
N ILE A 6 -8.37 3.24 -8.31
CA ILE A 6 -8.74 4.39 -7.47
C ILE A 6 -9.45 5.45 -8.31
N GLU A 7 -8.96 5.76 -9.51
CA GLU A 7 -9.61 6.70 -10.44
C GLU A 7 -11.01 6.23 -10.84
N GLU A 8 -11.16 4.94 -11.16
CA GLU A 8 -12.46 4.34 -11.45
C GLU A 8 -13.42 4.39 -10.25
N MET A 9 -12.91 4.14 -9.04
CA MET A 9 -13.69 4.28 -7.81
C MET A 9 -14.12 5.72 -7.55
N ILE A 10 -13.25 6.71 -7.81
CA ILE A 10 -13.59 8.13 -7.70
C ILE A 10 -14.74 8.46 -8.66
N LEU A 11 -14.63 8.06 -9.93
CA LEU A 11 -15.67 8.29 -10.94
C LEU A 11 -17.00 7.62 -10.55
N LYS A 12 -16.95 6.39 -10.04
CA LYS A 12 -18.14 5.67 -9.55
C LYS A 12 -18.78 6.38 -8.36
N CYS A 13 -17.98 6.88 -7.42
CA CYS A 13 -18.49 7.64 -6.27
C CYS A 13 -19.11 8.98 -6.70
N GLN A 14 -18.51 9.67 -7.66
CA GLN A 14 -19.08 10.90 -8.23
C GLN A 14 -20.42 10.63 -8.92
N ARG A 15 -20.52 9.57 -9.73
CA ARG A 15 -21.76 9.21 -10.44
C ARG A 15 -22.89 8.77 -9.50
N SER A 16 -22.55 8.15 -8.37
CA SER A 16 -23.53 7.67 -7.37
C SER A 16 -23.88 8.72 -6.31
N GLY A 17 -23.32 9.93 -6.38
CA GLY A 17 -23.56 11.00 -5.40
C GLY A 17 -22.79 10.85 -4.09
N ALA A 18 -21.92 9.85 -3.96
CA ALA A 18 -21.03 9.65 -2.81
C ALA A 18 -19.82 10.62 -2.85
N LEU A 19 -20.11 11.92 -2.88
CA LEU A 19 -19.11 12.99 -3.11
C LEU A 19 -18.05 13.05 -2.01
N ASP A 20 -18.41 12.80 -0.75
CA ASP A 20 -17.44 12.79 0.36
C ASP A 20 -16.42 11.67 0.23
N LYS A 21 -16.86 10.50 -0.24
CA LYS A 21 -15.98 9.36 -0.52
C LYS A 21 -15.04 9.67 -1.68
N ALA A 22 -15.56 10.26 -2.75
CA ALA A 22 -14.75 10.69 -3.90
C ALA A 22 -13.68 11.71 -3.49
N ARG A 23 -14.05 12.73 -2.71
CA ARG A 23 -13.12 13.75 -2.19
C ARG A 23 -12.05 13.15 -1.28
N TRP A 24 -12.42 12.19 -0.43
CA TRP A 24 -11.44 11.50 0.41
C TRP A 24 -10.44 10.71 -0.43
N LEU A 25 -10.90 9.95 -1.43
CA LEU A 25 -10.04 9.19 -2.34
C LEU A 25 -9.07 10.10 -3.11
N GLN A 26 -9.52 11.28 -3.57
CA GLN A 26 -8.68 12.28 -4.23
C GLN A 26 -7.60 12.89 -3.32
N THR A 27 -7.77 12.81 -2.01
CA THR A 27 -6.87 13.43 -1.02
C THR A 27 -6.13 12.39 -0.17
N ILE A 28 -6.15 11.11 -0.54
CA ILE A 28 -5.57 10.03 0.24
C ILE A 28 -4.06 10.22 0.49
N ASP A 29 -3.30 10.65 -0.52
CA ASP A 29 -1.85 10.92 -0.38
C ASP A 29 -1.54 12.10 0.54
N GLN A 30 -2.49 13.02 0.72
CA GLN A 30 -2.37 14.14 1.65
C GLN A 30 -2.79 13.73 3.07
N LYS A 31 -3.78 12.84 3.18
CA LYS A 31 -4.34 12.36 4.45
C LYS A 31 -3.52 11.24 5.09
N VAL A 32 -2.79 10.47 4.29
CA VAL A 32 -1.90 9.40 4.75
C VAL A 32 -0.46 9.77 4.40
N PRO A 33 0.27 10.41 5.33
CA PRO A 33 1.65 10.81 5.12
C PRO A 33 2.58 9.66 4.68
N PRO A 34 3.69 9.94 3.99
CA PRO A 34 4.63 8.93 3.52
C PRO A 34 5.17 8.01 4.64
N SER A 35 5.35 8.54 5.85
CA SER A 35 5.76 7.76 7.03
C SER A 35 4.75 6.68 7.40
N PHE A 36 3.45 6.99 7.34
CA PHE A 36 2.39 6.02 7.55
C PHE A 36 2.22 5.08 6.37
N LYS A 37 2.37 5.57 5.13
CA LYS A 37 2.37 4.72 3.93
C LYS A 37 3.44 3.63 4.02
N LYS A 38 4.65 3.97 4.46
CA LYS A 38 5.74 3.01 4.69
C LYS A 38 5.38 1.97 5.77
N ARG A 39 4.79 2.41 6.88
CA ARG A 39 4.30 1.50 7.94
C ARG A 39 3.21 0.55 7.44
N ILE A 40 2.30 1.03 6.58
CA ILE A 40 1.30 0.19 5.91
C ILE A 40 1.98 -0.85 5.02
N GLN A 41 3.00 -0.46 4.23
CA GLN A 41 3.80 -1.39 3.42
C GLN A 41 4.51 -2.44 4.29
N ASP A 42 5.01 -2.06 5.46
CA ASP A 42 5.61 -2.94 6.47
C ASP A 42 4.58 -3.79 7.25
N ASN A 43 3.30 -3.72 6.87
CA ASN A 43 2.18 -4.43 7.49
C ASN A 43 1.94 -4.07 8.97
N ASP A 44 2.35 -2.88 9.40
CA ASP A 44 2.13 -2.36 10.75
C ASP A 44 0.69 -1.87 10.92
N LYS A 45 -0.17 -2.71 11.51
CA LYS A 45 -1.58 -2.39 11.77
C LYS A 45 -1.80 -1.42 12.94
N SER A 46 -0.76 -1.06 13.70
CA SER A 46 -0.91 -0.08 14.79
C SER A 46 -1.30 1.31 14.28
N ILE A 47 -1.02 1.60 12.99
CA ILE A 47 -1.38 2.84 12.30
C ILE A 47 -2.88 3.18 12.36
N TYR A 48 -3.76 2.18 12.53
CA TYR A 48 -5.20 2.39 12.69
C TYR A 48 -5.59 3.23 13.90
N ARG A 49 -4.77 3.19 14.95
CA ARG A 49 -5.02 3.96 16.18
C ARG A 49 -4.55 5.40 16.04
N GLU A 50 -3.68 5.66 15.06
CA GLU A 50 -3.01 6.94 14.86
C GLU A 50 -3.63 7.73 13.70
N LEU A 51 -4.14 7.05 12.68
CA LEU A 51 -4.80 7.66 11.53
C LEU A 51 -6.31 7.79 11.74
N ILE A 52 -6.84 8.99 11.52
CA ILE A 52 -8.28 9.22 11.46
C ILE A 52 -8.78 8.78 10.08
N LEU A 53 -9.30 7.55 10.02
CA LEU A 53 -9.79 6.92 8.80
C LEU A 53 -11.33 6.88 8.78
N PRO A 54 -11.96 7.07 7.60
CA PRO A 54 -13.38 6.79 7.44
C PRO A 54 -13.72 5.33 7.75
N THR A 55 -14.91 5.07 8.26
CA THR A 55 -15.37 3.72 8.66
C THR A 55 -15.41 2.71 7.51
N TRP A 56 -15.50 3.18 6.26
CA TRP A 56 -15.52 2.34 5.08
C TRP A 56 -14.12 1.96 4.58
N VAL A 57 -13.05 2.56 5.12
CA VAL A 57 -11.67 2.29 4.71
C VAL A 57 -11.16 1.05 5.43
N THR A 58 -11.00 -0.03 4.67
CA THR A 58 -10.50 -1.32 5.18
C THR A 58 -8.98 -1.41 5.10
N TRP A 59 -8.41 -2.41 5.78
CA TRP A 59 -6.97 -2.63 5.79
C TRP A 59 -6.48 -3.05 4.43
N ASP A 60 -7.23 -3.95 3.80
CA ASP A 60 -6.93 -4.43 2.47
C ASP A 60 -6.91 -3.25 1.49
N PHE A 61 -7.87 -2.33 1.57
CA PHE A 61 -7.86 -1.10 0.77
C PHE A 61 -6.59 -0.26 1.00
N LEU A 62 -6.21 0.00 2.25
CA LEU A 62 -5.03 0.82 2.55
C LEU A 62 -3.74 0.16 2.10
N ARG A 63 -3.62 -1.16 2.34
CA ARG A 63 -2.48 -1.96 1.93
C ARG A 63 -2.35 -1.96 0.42
N ASP A 64 -3.46 -2.17 -0.26
CA ASP A 64 -3.55 -2.20 -1.70
C ASP A 64 -3.20 -0.86 -2.35
N TRP A 65 -3.62 0.26 -1.76
CA TRP A 65 -3.23 1.60 -2.18
C TRP A 65 -1.75 1.90 -1.88
N ALA A 66 -1.26 1.52 -0.68
CA ALA A 66 0.11 1.81 -0.27
C ALA A 66 1.14 1.01 -1.07
N LEU A 67 0.78 -0.20 -1.52
CA LEU A 67 1.62 -1.07 -2.34
C LEU A 67 1.60 -0.71 -3.83
N ASP A 68 0.60 0.03 -4.30
CA ASP A 68 0.52 0.44 -5.72
C ASP A 68 1.60 1.46 -6.10
N ASP A 69 1.96 2.32 -5.16
CA ASP A 69 3.06 3.30 -5.27
C ASP A 69 4.36 2.75 -4.68
N ALA A 70 4.42 1.48 -4.26
CA ALA A 70 5.68 0.86 -3.89
C ALA A 70 6.48 0.67 -5.18
N GLU A 71 7.18 1.75 -5.58
CA GLU A 71 8.16 1.80 -6.65
C GLU A 71 8.85 0.46 -6.70
N GLN A 72 8.54 -0.33 -7.74
CA GLN A 72 9.38 -1.37 -8.29
C GLN A 72 10.49 -1.83 -7.32
N VAL A 73 10.11 -2.44 -6.20
CA VAL A 73 11.06 -2.53 -5.08
C VAL A 73 12.08 -3.57 -5.48
N LYS A 74 13.30 -3.11 -5.75
CA LYS A 74 14.40 -3.99 -6.13
C LYS A 74 14.76 -4.83 -4.92
N CYS A 75 14.75 -6.14 -5.12
CA CYS A 75 15.32 -7.06 -4.15
C CYS A 75 16.80 -6.69 -3.91
N ASN A 76 17.20 -6.47 -2.68
CA ASN A 76 18.60 -6.14 -2.35
C ASN A 76 19.57 -7.28 -2.68
N ALA A 77 19.07 -8.53 -2.78
CA ALA A 77 19.92 -9.68 -3.11
C ALA A 77 20.09 -9.88 -4.62
N CYS A 78 19.02 -9.82 -5.43
CA CYS A 78 19.09 -10.09 -6.87
C CYS A 78 18.94 -8.85 -7.76
N GLY A 79 18.62 -7.69 -7.19
CA GLY A 79 18.40 -6.44 -7.92
C GLY A 79 17.15 -6.41 -8.80
N GLN A 80 16.38 -7.50 -8.85
CA GLN A 80 15.17 -7.61 -9.66
C GLN A 80 14.02 -6.85 -9.00
N VAL A 81 13.26 -6.17 -9.84
CA VAL A 81 11.98 -5.56 -9.49
C VAL A 81 10.94 -6.66 -9.43
N THR A 82 10.31 -6.86 -8.28
CA THR A 82 9.28 -7.90 -8.12
C THR A 82 8.06 -7.34 -7.40
N GLU A 83 6.86 -7.74 -7.83
CA GLU A 83 5.58 -7.32 -7.23
C GLU A 83 5.39 -7.81 -5.78
N GLY A 84 6.21 -8.76 -5.32
CA GLY A 84 6.22 -9.26 -3.95
C GLY A 84 7.58 -9.10 -3.27
N PHE A 85 7.63 -8.35 -2.18
CA PHE A 85 8.81 -8.22 -1.33
C PHE A 85 8.52 -8.61 0.12
N THR A 86 9.53 -9.14 0.79
CA THR A 86 9.53 -9.41 2.23
C THR A 86 10.70 -8.67 2.86
N ASN A 87 10.43 -7.94 3.93
CA ASN A 87 11.48 -7.34 4.76
C ASN A 87 12.02 -8.39 5.73
N TYR A 88 13.28 -8.79 5.54
CA TYR A 88 13.99 -9.72 6.40
C TYR A 88 15.23 -9.03 6.98
N LYS A 89 15.30 -8.91 8.32
CA LYS A 89 16.41 -8.23 9.03
C LYS A 89 16.73 -6.82 8.48
N SER A 90 15.70 -6.03 8.19
CA SER A 90 15.83 -4.68 7.61
C SER A 90 16.37 -4.63 6.17
N ILE A 91 16.34 -5.77 5.47
CA ILE A 91 16.74 -5.89 4.07
C ILE A 91 15.52 -6.33 3.25
N THR A 92 15.27 -5.66 2.12
CA THR A 92 14.13 -5.99 1.26
C THR A 92 14.51 -7.09 0.27
N LEU A 93 13.75 -8.19 0.28
CA LEU A 93 14.04 -9.37 -0.54
C LEU A 93 12.81 -9.83 -1.33
N CYS A 94 13.01 -10.31 -2.56
CA CYS A 94 11.96 -11.04 -3.27
C CYS A 94 11.75 -12.43 -2.63
N THR A 95 10.59 -13.02 -2.90
CA THR A 95 10.19 -14.33 -2.34
C THR A 95 11.22 -15.42 -2.62
N GLU A 96 11.77 -15.50 -3.84
CA GLU A 96 12.81 -16.48 -4.20
C GLU A 96 14.10 -16.31 -3.37
N CYS A 97 14.59 -15.08 -3.24
CA CYS A 97 15.80 -14.81 -2.47
C CYS A 97 15.61 -15.12 -0.97
N LEU A 98 14.41 -14.87 -0.44
CA LEU A 98 14.07 -15.24 0.92
C LEU A 98 14.03 -16.76 1.12
N GLU A 99 13.42 -17.51 0.20
CA GLU A 99 13.38 -18.96 0.27
C GLU A 99 14.77 -19.59 0.20
N ASN A 100 15.64 -19.05 -0.65
CA ASN A 100 17.02 -19.51 -0.75
C ASN A 100 17.79 -19.28 0.57
N LEU A 101 17.57 -18.14 1.24
CA LEU A 101 18.17 -17.87 2.56
C LEU A 101 17.66 -18.79 3.67
N ARG A 102 16.43 -19.30 3.57
CA ARG A 102 15.85 -20.22 4.57
C ARG A 102 16.32 -21.66 4.41
N LYS A 103 16.85 -22.02 3.23
CA LYS A 103 17.38 -23.35 2.91
C LYS A 103 18.88 -23.50 3.22
N MET A 104 19.54 -22.41 3.64
CA MET A 104 20.91 -22.42 4.17
C MET A 104 20.89 -22.58 5.69
#